data_AF-A0A7J8D7J2-F1
#
_entry.id   AF-A0A7J8D7J2-F1
#
_cell.length_a   1.000
_cell.length_b   1.000
_cell.length_c   1.000
_cell.angle_alpha   90.00
_cell.angle_beta   90.00
_cell.angle_gamma   90.00
#
_symmetry.space_group_name_H-M   'P 1'
#
loop_
_entity.id
_entity.type
_entity.pdbx_description
1 polymer ?
#
loop_
_entity_poly.entity_id
_entity_poly.type
_entity_poly.pdbx_seq_one_letter_code
_entity_poly.pdbx_strand_id
1 'polypeptide(L)'
;MKAMPWNWTCLLSHLLMVGMGSSTLLPRQPPPPSQKRSFVTFRGEPAEGFNHLVVDERTGHIYLGAVNRIYKLSSDLKVLVTHQTGPDEDNPKCYPPRIVQTCHEPLTTTNNVNKMLLIDYKENRLIACGSLYQGICKLLRLEDLFKLGEPFHKKEHYLSGVNESGSVFGVIVSYSNLDDKLFIATAVDGKPEYFPTISSRKLTKNSEADGMFAYVFHDEFVASMIKIPSDTFTVIPDFDIYYVYGFSSGNFVYFLTLQPEMVSPPGSTTKEQVYTSKLVRLCKEDTAFNSYVEVPIGCERSGVEYRLLQAAYLSKAGAVLARTLRVRPEDDLLFTVFSKGQKRKMKSLDESALCIFILKQINDRIKERLQSCYRGEGTLDLAWLKVKDIPCSSALLTIDDNFCGLDMNAPLGVSEMVRGIPVFTEDRDRMTSVIAYVYKNHSLAFVGTKSGKLKKIRVDGPKDNALQYETVQVVDPGPVLRDMAFSKDHEQLYIMSERQVRLSGLC
;
A
#
# COMPACT_ATOMS: atom_id res chain seq x y z
N MET A 1 45.17 -26.87 -6.27
CA MET A 1 45.07 -28.30 -5.94
C MET A 1 43.66 -28.56 -5.41
N LYS A 2 43.00 -29.54 -6.04
CA LYS A 2 41.72 -30.19 -5.69
C LYS A 2 40.44 -29.35 -5.68
N ALA A 3 39.87 -29.23 -6.88
CA ALA A 3 38.43 -29.20 -7.13
C ALA A 3 37.87 -30.64 -7.17
N MET A 4 36.61 -30.84 -6.76
CA MET A 4 35.76 -32.01 -7.08
C MET A 4 34.31 -31.77 -6.59
N PRO A 5 33.27 -32.44 -7.14
CA PRO A 5 32.60 -31.94 -8.34
C PRO A 5 31.06 -31.91 -8.27
N TRP A 6 30.51 -31.23 -9.28
CA TRP A 6 29.14 -31.24 -9.78
C TRP A 6 28.65 -32.66 -10.15
N ASN A 7 27.39 -32.98 -9.85
CA ASN A 7 26.71 -34.17 -10.37
C ASN A 7 25.60 -33.76 -11.36
N TRP A 8 25.81 -34.09 -12.64
CA TRP A 8 24.82 -34.07 -13.71
C TRP A 8 24.51 -35.51 -14.07
N THR A 9 23.26 -35.95 -13.95
CA THR A 9 22.79 -37.20 -14.53
C THR A 9 21.39 -37.01 -15.08
N CYS A 10 21.27 -36.97 -16.41
CA CYS A 10 20.17 -37.57 -17.18
C CYS A 10 20.46 -37.37 -18.68
N LEU A 11 21.18 -38.30 -19.29
CA LEU A 11 21.23 -38.49 -20.74
C LEU A 11 21.14 -39.99 -21.07
N LEU A 12 20.13 -40.30 -21.88
CA LEU A 12 20.10 -41.25 -23.00
C LEU A 12 20.32 -42.76 -22.75
N SER A 13 19.23 -43.51 -22.92
CA SER A 13 19.15 -44.79 -23.66
C SER A 13 17.65 -44.98 -24.01
N HIS A 14 17.18 -45.35 -25.21
CA HIS A 14 17.62 -46.36 -26.15
C HIS A 14 17.15 -46.04 -27.60
N LEU A 15 17.93 -46.46 -28.60
CA LEU A 15 17.50 -46.64 -29.99
C LEU A 15 17.25 -48.13 -30.29
N LEU A 16 16.20 -48.35 -31.10
CA LEU A 16 15.99 -49.39 -32.12
C LEU A 16 15.80 -50.87 -31.71
N MET A 17 14.54 -51.31 -31.80
CA MET A 17 14.18 -52.57 -32.44
C MET A 17 13.11 -52.29 -33.50
N VAL A 18 13.44 -52.64 -34.75
CA VAL A 18 12.57 -52.56 -35.92
C VAL A 18 11.65 -53.78 -35.92
N GLY A 19 10.34 -53.55 -35.96
CA GLY A 19 9.34 -54.59 -36.14
C GLY A 19 8.19 -54.05 -36.99
N MET A 20 7.97 -54.66 -38.16
CA MET A 20 6.86 -54.39 -39.06
C MET A 20 5.53 -54.71 -38.37
N GLY A 21 4.56 -53.79 -38.38
CA GLY A 21 3.23 -54.03 -37.84
C GLY A 21 2.24 -52.92 -38.20
N SER A 22 1.12 -53.33 -38.80
CA SER A 22 0.01 -52.56 -39.37
C SER A 22 -0.42 -51.26 -38.69
N SER A 23 -0.74 -50.27 -39.53
CA SER A 23 -1.40 -49.01 -39.19
C SER A 23 -2.83 -49.24 -38.69
N THR A 24 -3.05 -49.12 -37.38
CA THR A 24 -4.39 -48.90 -36.81
C THR A 24 -4.42 -47.56 -36.09
N LEU A 25 -5.22 -46.63 -36.60
CA LEU A 25 -5.50 -45.33 -36.00
C LEU A 25 -6.20 -45.52 -34.64
N LEU A 26 -5.49 -45.23 -33.55
CA LEU A 26 -6.09 -45.13 -32.21
C LEU A 26 -6.64 -43.71 -31.99
N PRO A 27 -7.82 -43.54 -31.36
CA PRO A 27 -8.34 -42.22 -31.03
C PRO A 27 -7.45 -41.55 -29.99
N ARG A 28 -7.09 -40.29 -30.25
CA ARG A 28 -6.32 -39.41 -29.37
C ARG A 28 -7.08 -39.25 -28.04
N GLN A 29 -6.59 -39.86 -26.96
CA GLN A 29 -7.11 -39.62 -25.62
C GLN A 29 -6.95 -38.13 -25.27
N PRO A 30 -7.98 -37.49 -24.68
CA PRO A 30 -7.84 -36.14 -24.15
C PRO A 30 -6.76 -36.15 -23.05
N PRO A 31 -5.98 -35.06 -22.91
CA PRO A 31 -5.00 -34.96 -21.84
C PRO A 31 -5.70 -35.17 -20.48
N PRO A 32 -5.04 -35.82 -19.50
CA PRO A 32 -5.63 -36.00 -18.19
C PRO A 32 -6.01 -34.63 -17.61
N PRO A 33 -7.18 -34.51 -16.95
CA PRO A 33 -7.54 -33.26 -16.28
C PRO A 33 -6.42 -32.88 -15.32
N SER A 34 -5.98 -31.62 -15.39
CA SER A 34 -4.97 -31.07 -14.49
C SER A 34 -5.35 -31.42 -13.05
N GLN A 35 -4.47 -32.14 -12.36
CA GLN A 35 -4.62 -32.39 -10.92
C GLN A 35 -4.86 -31.04 -10.26
N LYS A 36 -6.04 -30.87 -9.65
CA LYS A 36 -6.33 -29.70 -8.81
C LYS A 36 -5.31 -29.72 -7.67
N ARG A 37 -4.20 -28.99 -7.80
CA ARG A 37 -3.27 -28.77 -6.69
C ARG A 37 -4.11 -28.27 -5.51
N SER A 38 -4.17 -29.02 -4.43
CA SER A 38 -4.85 -28.58 -3.21
C SER A 38 -3.94 -27.56 -2.53
N PHE A 39 -4.37 -26.32 -2.51
CA PHE A 39 -3.61 -25.24 -1.87
C PHE A 39 -4.01 -25.12 -0.40
N VAL A 40 -3.03 -24.93 0.47
CA VAL A 40 -3.28 -24.68 1.90
C VAL A 40 -4.03 -23.36 2.02
N THR A 41 -5.13 -23.37 2.77
CA THR A 41 -6.04 -22.22 2.89
C THR A 41 -6.51 -22.10 4.33
N PHE A 42 -6.48 -20.88 4.86
CA PHE A 42 -7.15 -20.51 6.09
C PHE A 42 -8.45 -19.78 5.75
N ARG A 43 -9.54 -20.14 6.44
CA ARG A 43 -10.86 -19.49 6.31
C ARG A 43 -11.25 -18.95 7.68
N GLY A 44 -11.68 -17.70 7.71
CA GLY A 44 -12.22 -17.08 8.92
C GLY A 44 -13.62 -17.58 9.23
N GLU A 45 -14.19 -17.14 10.36
CA GLU A 45 -15.60 -17.39 10.63
C GLU A 45 -16.48 -16.71 9.55
N PRO A 46 -17.63 -17.29 9.15
CA PRO A 46 -18.43 -16.75 8.05
C PRO A 46 -18.92 -15.29 8.24
N ALA A 47 -19.00 -14.82 9.48
CA ALA A 47 -19.37 -13.44 9.82
C ALA A 47 -18.20 -12.45 9.69
N GLU A 48 -16.98 -12.93 9.47
CA GLU A 48 -15.76 -12.16 9.54
C GLU A 48 -15.24 -11.76 8.15
N GLY A 49 -14.77 -10.52 8.03
CA GLY A 49 -14.12 -10.00 6.84
C GLY A 49 -12.64 -9.74 7.10
N PHE A 50 -11.74 -10.29 6.28
CA PHE A 50 -10.31 -10.00 6.38
C PHE A 50 -9.95 -8.65 5.76
N ASN A 51 -8.96 -7.97 6.34
CA ASN A 51 -8.59 -6.60 5.98
C ASN A 51 -7.11 -6.47 5.60
N HIS A 52 -6.21 -6.95 6.47
CA HIS A 52 -4.76 -6.76 6.33
C HIS A 52 -3.96 -8.01 6.61
N LEU A 53 -2.84 -8.19 5.92
CA LEU A 53 -1.95 -9.33 6.08
C LEU A 53 -0.48 -8.87 6.12
N VAL A 54 0.26 -9.32 7.12
CA VAL A 54 1.71 -9.08 7.21
C VAL A 54 2.43 -10.35 7.65
N VAL A 55 3.63 -10.57 7.11
CA VAL A 55 4.50 -11.71 7.45
C VAL A 55 5.69 -11.20 8.25
N ASP A 56 6.01 -11.87 9.35
CA ASP A 56 7.24 -11.63 10.10
C ASP A 56 8.42 -12.26 9.36
N GLU A 57 9.34 -11.41 8.87
CA GLU A 57 10.52 -11.82 8.12
C GLU A 57 11.50 -12.69 8.94
N ARG A 58 11.43 -12.65 10.28
CA ARG A 58 12.31 -13.44 11.16
C ARG A 58 11.75 -14.83 11.37
N THR A 59 10.45 -14.93 11.69
CA THR A 59 9.82 -16.19 12.11
C THR A 59 9.02 -16.89 11.02
N GLY A 60 8.58 -16.18 9.99
CA GLY A 60 7.64 -16.70 8.99
C GLY A 60 6.20 -16.83 9.49
N HIS A 61 5.91 -16.36 10.71
CA HIS A 61 4.54 -16.24 11.20
C HIS A 61 3.80 -15.16 10.44
N ILE A 62 2.48 -15.35 10.31
CA ILE A 62 1.61 -14.47 9.56
C ILE A 62 0.66 -13.82 10.56
N TYR A 63 0.53 -12.50 10.50
CA TYR A 63 -0.47 -11.76 11.25
C TYR A 63 -1.55 -11.30 10.29
N LEU A 64 -2.80 -11.60 10.65
CA LEU A 64 -3.97 -11.31 9.83
C LEU A 64 -4.92 -10.43 10.63
N GLY A 65 -5.13 -9.21 10.14
CA GLY A 65 -6.07 -8.25 10.67
C GLY A 65 -7.42 -8.42 9.99
N ALA A 66 -8.46 -8.51 10.81
CA ALA A 66 -9.82 -8.76 10.36
C ALA A 66 -10.82 -7.94 11.17
N VAL A 67 -12.07 -7.96 10.73
CA VAL A 67 -13.17 -7.38 11.49
C VAL A 67 -13.33 -8.14 12.81
N ASN A 68 -13.24 -7.44 13.93
CA ASN A 68 -13.35 -7.96 15.30
C ASN A 68 -12.26 -8.94 15.77
N ARG A 69 -11.25 -9.27 14.95
CA ARG A 69 -10.19 -10.18 15.36
C ARG A 69 -8.83 -9.86 14.74
N ILE A 70 -7.79 -10.34 15.40
CA ILE A 70 -6.43 -10.43 14.88
C ILE A 70 -5.95 -11.86 15.08
N TYR A 71 -5.43 -12.48 14.02
CA TYR A 71 -4.87 -13.82 14.07
C TYR A 71 -3.35 -13.79 14.00
N LYS A 72 -2.73 -14.75 14.66
CA LYS A 72 -1.37 -15.21 14.39
C LYS A 72 -1.46 -16.61 13.82
N LEU A 73 -0.89 -16.82 12.63
CA LEU A 73 -0.86 -18.09 11.93
C LEU A 73 0.58 -18.60 11.77
N SER A 74 0.73 -19.91 11.66
CA SER A 74 1.96 -20.54 11.16
C SER A 74 2.14 -20.28 9.67
N SER A 75 3.32 -20.59 9.11
CA SER A 75 3.56 -20.53 7.66
C SER A 75 2.61 -21.45 6.87
N ASP A 76 2.22 -22.59 7.46
CA ASP A 76 1.17 -23.48 6.89
C ASP A 76 -0.27 -23.00 7.13
N LEU A 77 -0.48 -21.72 7.46
CA LEU A 77 -1.80 -21.12 7.72
C LEU A 77 -2.62 -21.78 8.85
N LYS A 78 -1.97 -22.46 9.80
CA LYS A 78 -2.63 -22.97 11.01
C LYS A 78 -2.76 -21.84 12.03
N VAL A 79 -3.93 -21.72 12.65
CA VAL A 79 -4.15 -20.75 13.72
C VAL A 79 -3.31 -21.11 14.92
N LEU A 80 -2.45 -20.18 15.34
CA LEU A 80 -1.65 -20.29 16.56
C LEU A 80 -2.33 -19.53 17.71
N VAL A 81 -2.77 -18.30 17.43
CA VAL A 81 -3.43 -17.44 18.41
C VAL A 81 -4.50 -16.59 17.74
N THR A 82 -5.58 -16.30 18.47
CA THR A 82 -6.63 -15.36 18.05
C THR A 82 -6.86 -14.33 19.15
N HIS A 83 -6.86 -13.06 18.79
CA HIS A 83 -7.16 -11.93 19.68
C HIS A 83 -8.48 -11.29 19.26
N GLN A 84 -9.41 -11.08 20.20
CA GLN A 84 -10.68 -10.40 19.93
C GLN A 84 -10.52 -8.89 20.04
N THR A 85 -10.99 -8.14 19.04
CA THR A 85 -10.94 -6.67 18.99
C THR A 85 -12.31 -6.00 19.00
N GLY A 86 -13.39 -6.78 18.90
CA GLY A 86 -14.78 -6.35 18.92
C GLY A 86 -15.73 -7.55 18.79
N PRO A 87 -17.03 -7.34 18.47
CA PRO A 87 -17.69 -6.03 18.38
C PRO A 87 -17.81 -5.38 19.76
N ASP A 88 -18.15 -4.09 19.80
CA ASP A 88 -18.45 -3.37 21.04
C ASP A 88 -19.57 -2.34 20.80
N GLU A 89 -20.20 -1.86 21.87
CA GLU A 89 -21.17 -0.78 21.80
C GLU A 89 -20.44 0.54 21.53
N ASP A 90 -20.71 1.16 20.40
CA ASP A 90 -20.10 2.44 20.03
C ASP A 90 -21.03 3.23 19.10
N ASN A 91 -20.69 4.49 18.87
CA ASN A 91 -21.31 5.28 17.82
C ASN A 91 -20.25 6.23 17.20
N PRO A 92 -20.10 6.24 15.86
CA PRO A 92 -19.08 7.05 15.19
C PRO A 92 -19.24 8.57 15.39
N LYS A 93 -20.37 9.04 15.92
CA LYS A 93 -20.60 10.45 16.28
C LYS A 93 -20.08 10.82 17.68
N CYS A 94 -19.76 9.86 18.53
CA CYS A 94 -19.26 10.11 19.89
C CYS A 94 -17.81 10.60 19.86
N TYR A 95 -17.57 11.87 20.21
CA TYR A 95 -16.22 12.41 20.38
C TYR A 95 -16.11 13.25 21.66
N PRO A 96 -15.20 12.92 22.59
CA PRO A 96 -14.38 11.71 22.65
C PRO A 96 -15.22 10.41 22.73
N PRO A 97 -14.60 9.23 22.53
CA PRO A 97 -15.28 7.95 22.64
C PRO A 97 -15.88 7.71 24.04
N ARG A 98 -16.86 6.80 24.12
CA ARG A 98 -17.59 6.48 25.36
C ARG A 98 -16.73 6.05 26.55
N ILE A 99 -15.56 5.47 26.25
CA ILE A 99 -14.58 5.01 27.25
C ILE A 99 -13.86 6.16 27.96
N VAL A 100 -13.99 7.40 27.46
CA VAL A 100 -13.43 8.62 28.05
C VAL A 100 -14.52 9.55 28.57
N GLN A 101 -15.61 9.72 27.82
CA GLN A 101 -16.71 10.62 28.19
C GLN A 101 -18.05 10.00 27.82
N THR A 102 -19.07 10.24 28.66
CA THR A 102 -20.45 9.83 28.35
C THR A 102 -20.91 10.40 27.00
N CYS A 103 -21.41 9.52 26.13
CA CYS A 103 -21.98 9.91 24.85
C CYS A 103 -23.51 9.97 24.92
N HIS A 104 -24.10 11.03 24.35
CA HIS A 104 -25.55 11.22 24.30
C HIS A 104 -26.22 10.58 23.06
N GLU A 105 -25.42 10.17 22.08
CA GLU A 105 -25.91 9.47 20.90
C GLU A 105 -26.25 8.00 21.26
N PRO A 106 -27.27 7.41 20.61
CA PRO A 106 -27.61 6.01 20.84
C PRO A 106 -26.46 5.10 20.42
N LEU A 107 -26.02 4.23 21.33
CA LEU A 107 -24.99 3.25 21.03
C LEU A 107 -25.59 2.05 20.31
N THR A 108 -24.80 1.45 19.43
CA THR A 108 -25.14 0.21 18.76
C THR A 108 -23.95 -0.73 18.77
N THR A 109 -24.21 -2.04 18.82
CA THR A 109 -23.19 -3.06 18.62
C THR A 109 -22.53 -2.86 17.26
N THR A 110 -21.29 -2.39 17.28
CA THR A 110 -20.54 -1.96 16.11
C THR A 110 -19.30 -2.83 15.94
N ASN A 111 -19.06 -3.24 14.70
CA ASN A 111 -17.89 -4.03 14.35
C ASN A 111 -16.62 -3.16 14.35
N ASN A 112 -15.52 -3.74 14.82
CA ASN A 112 -14.19 -3.13 14.77
C ASN A 112 -13.44 -3.57 13.52
N VAL A 113 -13.38 -2.72 12.51
CA VAL A 113 -12.63 -3.02 11.28
C VAL A 113 -11.14 -2.82 11.57
N ASN A 114 -10.29 -3.81 11.28
CA ASN A 114 -8.85 -3.57 11.30
C ASN A 114 -8.49 -2.68 10.11
N LYS A 115 -7.94 -1.50 10.41
CA LYS A 115 -7.59 -0.51 9.39
C LYS A 115 -6.09 -0.51 9.08
N MET A 116 -5.26 -0.90 10.05
CA MET A 116 -3.82 -0.93 9.87
C MET A 116 -3.21 -2.03 10.71
N LEU A 117 -2.20 -2.69 10.17
CA LEU A 117 -1.44 -3.75 10.81
C LEU A 117 0.05 -3.62 10.48
N LEU A 118 0.89 -3.31 11.47
CA LEU A 118 2.32 -3.10 11.28
C LEU A 118 3.13 -3.85 12.34
N ILE A 119 4.23 -4.47 11.92
CA ILE A 119 5.19 -5.12 12.82
C ILE A 119 6.25 -4.09 13.25
N ASP A 120 6.31 -3.84 14.56
CA ASP A 120 7.40 -3.10 15.21
C ASP A 120 8.47 -4.10 15.66
N TYR A 121 9.42 -4.33 14.76
CA TYR A 121 10.49 -5.33 14.94
C TYR A 121 11.47 -5.00 16.07
N LYS A 122 11.62 -3.72 16.42
CA LYS A 122 12.55 -3.26 17.45
C LYS A 122 11.98 -3.53 18.84
N GLU A 123 10.71 -3.27 19.04
CA GLU A 123 10.01 -3.48 20.31
C GLU A 123 9.27 -4.84 20.40
N ASN A 124 9.46 -5.72 19.39
CA ASN A 124 8.89 -7.07 19.33
C ASN A 124 7.36 -7.10 19.52
N ARG A 125 6.67 -6.16 18.87
CA ARG A 125 5.21 -5.98 18.98
C ARG A 125 4.55 -5.71 17.64
N LEU A 126 3.24 -5.86 17.61
CA LEU A 126 2.34 -5.62 16.50
C LEU A 126 1.49 -4.39 16.84
N ILE A 127 1.48 -3.41 15.95
CA ILE A 127 0.59 -2.25 16.03
C ILE A 127 -0.64 -2.56 15.19
N ALA A 128 -1.79 -2.65 15.83
CA ALA A 128 -3.06 -2.96 15.17
C ALA A 128 -4.10 -1.88 15.49
N CYS A 129 -4.46 -1.09 14.47
CA CYS A 129 -5.41 0.02 14.64
C CYS A 129 -6.78 -0.35 14.10
N GLY A 130 -7.81 -0.07 14.90
CA GLY A 130 -9.21 -0.38 14.60
C GLY A 130 -9.99 0.84 14.09
N SER A 131 -11.28 0.65 13.81
CA SER A 131 -12.23 1.73 13.53
C SER A 131 -13.04 2.16 14.75
N LEU A 132 -13.25 1.26 15.73
CA LEU A 132 -13.96 1.59 16.97
C LEU A 132 -13.25 2.67 17.78
N TYR A 133 -14.03 3.38 18.59
CA TYR A 133 -13.58 4.41 19.51
C TYR A 133 -12.80 5.51 18.80
N GLN A 134 -13.33 5.98 17.67
CA GLN A 134 -12.68 7.00 16.84
C GLN A 134 -11.29 6.56 16.31
N GLY A 135 -11.05 5.25 16.25
CA GLY A 135 -9.88 4.64 15.67
C GLY A 135 -8.67 4.55 16.58
N ILE A 136 -8.84 4.00 17.79
CA ILE A 136 -7.71 3.70 18.69
C ILE A 136 -6.86 2.53 18.18
N CYS A 137 -5.61 2.48 18.63
CA CYS A 137 -4.68 1.39 18.32
C CYS A 137 -4.40 0.50 19.52
N LYS A 138 -4.23 -0.79 19.25
CA LYS A 138 -3.74 -1.80 20.18
C LYS A 138 -2.30 -2.15 19.84
N LEU A 139 -1.49 -2.35 20.87
CA LEU A 139 -0.13 -2.88 20.79
C LEU A 139 -0.15 -4.31 21.32
N LEU A 140 0.13 -5.28 20.46
CA LEU A 140 0.08 -6.71 20.80
C LEU A 140 1.48 -7.32 20.76
N ARG A 141 1.82 -8.20 21.69
CA ARG A 141 3.10 -8.93 21.65
C ARG A 141 3.11 -9.90 20.48
N LEU A 142 4.23 -10.00 19.75
CA LEU A 142 4.32 -10.88 18.57
C LEU A 142 4.18 -12.38 18.92
N GLU A 143 4.58 -12.80 20.12
CA GLU A 143 4.56 -14.21 20.50
C GLU A 143 3.14 -14.77 20.70
N ASP A 144 2.33 -14.07 21.49
CA ASP A 144 1.07 -14.58 22.06
C ASP A 144 -0.12 -13.63 21.84
N LEU A 145 0.06 -12.56 21.06
CA LEU A 145 -0.92 -11.48 20.87
C LEU A 145 -1.46 -10.88 22.18
N PHE A 146 -0.67 -10.95 23.26
CA PHE A 146 -1.02 -10.30 24.51
C PHE A 146 -1.06 -8.78 24.34
N LYS A 147 -2.11 -8.14 24.84
CA LYS A 147 -2.27 -6.67 24.77
C LYS A 147 -1.25 -5.99 25.69
N LEU A 148 -0.21 -5.42 25.08
CA LEU A 148 0.82 -4.63 25.76
C LEU A 148 0.34 -3.23 26.10
N GLY A 149 -0.58 -2.69 25.30
CA GLY A 149 -1.25 -1.44 25.61
C GLY A 149 -2.27 -1.01 24.57
N GLU A 150 -3.16 -0.13 25.00
CA GLU A 150 -4.24 0.44 24.19
C GLU A 150 -4.46 1.88 24.65
N PRO A 151 -3.62 2.83 24.23
CA PRO A 151 -3.77 4.22 24.65
C PRO A 151 -5.10 4.80 24.15
N PHE A 152 -5.86 5.43 25.04
CA PHE A 152 -7.13 6.08 24.68
C PHE A 152 -7.40 7.42 25.40
N HIS A 153 -6.53 7.87 26.30
CA HIS A 153 -6.79 9.06 27.13
C HIS A 153 -6.61 10.42 26.43
N LYS A 154 -5.86 10.50 25.32
CA LYS A 154 -5.53 11.74 24.62
C LYS A 154 -6.14 11.79 23.22
N LYS A 155 -6.33 13.00 22.69
CA LYS A 155 -6.85 13.22 21.34
C LYS A 155 -5.96 12.56 20.28
N GLU A 156 -4.66 12.58 20.51
CA GLU A 156 -3.64 11.97 19.65
C GLU A 156 -3.71 10.43 19.65
N HIS A 157 -4.43 9.80 20.58
CA HIS A 157 -4.62 8.35 20.54
C HIS A 157 -5.72 7.93 19.54
N TYR A 158 -6.57 8.86 19.11
CA TYR A 158 -7.60 8.62 18.12
C TYR A 158 -7.03 8.91 16.72
N LEU A 159 -6.99 7.90 15.84
CA LEU A 159 -6.48 8.07 14.49
C LEU A 159 -7.55 8.59 13.53
N SER A 160 -8.67 7.88 13.45
CA SER A 160 -9.80 8.15 12.56
C SER A 160 -10.82 7.01 12.69
N GLY A 161 -12.09 7.35 12.92
CA GLY A 161 -13.21 6.40 12.96
C GLY A 161 -13.71 5.91 11.59
N VAL A 162 -13.06 6.26 10.47
CA VAL A 162 -13.46 5.79 9.13
C VAL A 162 -13.51 4.26 9.09
N ASN A 163 -14.63 3.69 8.62
CA ASN A 163 -14.82 2.23 8.56
C ASN A 163 -14.21 1.56 7.30
N GLU A 164 -13.79 2.32 6.29
CA GLU A 164 -13.11 1.77 5.12
C GLU A 164 -11.68 1.31 5.47
N SER A 165 -11.41 -0.01 5.41
CA SER A 165 -10.12 -0.60 5.81
C SER A 165 -8.93 -0.08 4.99
N GLY A 166 -9.07 0.01 3.67
CA GLY A 166 -8.00 0.41 2.75
C GLY A 166 -7.78 1.92 2.59
N SER A 167 -8.20 2.72 3.56
CA SER A 167 -8.11 4.20 3.53
C SER A 167 -6.97 4.78 4.38
N VAL A 168 -6.24 3.93 5.11
CA VAL A 168 -5.11 4.30 5.96
C VAL A 168 -3.88 3.47 5.59
N PHE A 169 -2.71 4.09 5.74
CA PHE A 169 -1.44 3.38 5.67
C PHE A 169 -0.46 4.00 6.67
N GLY A 170 0.47 3.20 7.17
CA GLY A 170 1.50 3.68 8.08
C GLY A 170 2.86 3.07 7.77
N VAL A 171 3.91 3.80 8.14
CA VAL A 171 5.32 3.40 7.97
C VAL A 171 6.03 3.67 9.28
N ILE A 172 6.62 2.63 9.88
CA ILE A 172 7.49 2.75 11.05
C ILE A 172 8.89 3.12 10.55
N VAL A 173 9.46 4.16 11.14
CA VAL A 173 10.82 4.60 10.88
C VAL A 173 11.61 4.53 12.18
N SER A 174 12.54 3.58 12.23
CA SER A 174 13.41 3.35 13.38
C SER A 174 14.78 4.00 13.18
N TYR A 175 15.30 4.62 14.24
CA TYR A 175 16.69 5.11 14.32
C TYR A 175 17.42 4.39 15.45
N SER A 176 18.71 4.13 15.27
CA SER A 176 19.51 3.27 16.16
C SER A 176 19.49 3.71 17.63
N ASN A 177 19.38 5.02 17.89
CA ASN A 177 19.51 5.60 19.24
C ASN A 177 18.32 6.49 19.67
N LEU A 178 17.25 6.58 18.89
CA LEU A 178 16.06 7.37 19.21
C LEU A 178 14.84 6.47 19.30
N ASP A 179 13.77 6.98 19.94
CA ASP A 179 12.45 6.36 19.85
C ASP A 179 12.00 6.34 18.39
N ASP A 180 11.32 5.27 18.02
CA ASP A 180 10.84 5.08 16.66
C ASP A 180 9.70 6.06 16.37
N LYS A 181 9.56 6.43 15.10
CA LYS A 181 8.49 7.31 14.63
C LYS A 181 7.53 6.52 13.76
N LEU A 182 6.24 6.77 13.91
CA LEU A 182 5.20 6.28 13.03
C LEU A 182 4.74 7.44 12.14
N PHE A 183 5.01 7.34 10.84
CA PHE A 183 4.29 8.15 9.87
C PHE A 183 2.98 7.44 9.54
N ILE A 184 1.86 8.10 9.76
CA ILE A 184 0.53 7.54 9.51
C ILE A 184 -0.33 8.54 8.78
N ALA A 185 -1.08 8.03 7.81
CA ALA A 185 -1.93 8.82 6.96
C ALA A 185 -3.28 8.12 6.75
N THR A 186 -4.37 8.86 6.95
CA THR A 186 -5.74 8.34 7.00
C THR A 186 -6.75 9.32 6.40
N ALA A 187 -7.81 8.76 5.84
CA ALA A 187 -9.06 9.47 5.60
C ALA A 187 -9.64 10.03 6.91
N VAL A 188 -10.37 11.15 6.83
CA VAL A 188 -10.88 11.90 7.99
C VAL A 188 -12.40 11.98 8.09
N ASP A 189 -13.16 11.55 7.07
CA ASP A 189 -14.64 11.50 7.08
C ASP A 189 -15.31 12.83 7.47
N GLY A 190 -14.82 13.94 6.89
CA GLY A 190 -15.37 15.27 7.20
C GLY A 190 -15.06 15.77 8.62
N LYS A 191 -14.11 15.18 9.34
CA LYS A 191 -13.70 15.57 10.70
C LYS A 191 -12.28 16.18 10.74
N PRO A 192 -12.00 17.26 9.99
CA PRO A 192 -10.66 17.85 9.92
C PRO A 192 -10.17 18.42 11.26
N GLU A 193 -11.09 18.85 12.12
CA GLU A 193 -10.75 19.40 13.44
C GLU A 193 -10.18 18.31 14.36
N TYR A 194 -10.67 17.08 14.24
CA TYR A 194 -10.32 15.96 15.12
C TYR A 194 -9.04 15.27 14.66
N PHE A 195 -8.93 14.97 13.37
CA PHE A 195 -7.87 14.10 12.85
C PHE A 195 -7.04 14.81 11.79
N PRO A 196 -5.70 14.79 11.89
CA PRO A 196 -4.85 15.08 10.75
C PRO A 196 -4.95 13.97 9.71
N THR A 197 -4.89 14.34 8.44
CA THR A 197 -4.90 13.38 7.34
C THR A 197 -3.54 12.68 7.20
N ILE A 198 -2.45 13.34 7.59
CA ILE A 198 -1.10 12.74 7.69
C ILE A 198 -0.38 13.30 8.92
N SER A 199 0.36 12.46 9.62
CA SER A 199 1.09 12.85 10.84
C SER A 199 2.31 11.97 11.10
N SER A 200 3.29 12.53 11.82
CA SER A 200 4.43 11.82 12.38
C SER A 200 4.26 11.75 13.89
N ARG A 201 4.26 10.54 14.42
CA ARG A 201 3.89 10.22 15.80
C ARG A 201 4.99 9.44 16.50
N LYS A 202 5.12 9.62 17.81
CA LYS A 202 6.10 8.92 18.66
C LYS A 202 5.63 7.48 18.92
N LEU A 203 6.55 6.53 18.80
CA LEU A 203 6.38 5.16 19.28
C LEU A 203 7.28 4.95 20.50
N THR A 204 6.70 5.09 21.69
CA THR A 204 7.42 4.88 22.95
C THR A 204 7.72 3.40 23.17
N LYS A 205 8.79 3.09 23.89
CA LYS A 205 9.11 1.71 24.29
C LYS A 205 8.04 1.11 25.21
N ASN A 206 7.63 1.88 26.22
CA ASN A 206 6.52 1.51 27.08
C ASN A 206 5.19 1.70 26.30
N SER A 207 4.47 0.61 26.08
CA SER A 207 3.21 0.57 25.34
C SER A 207 2.04 1.26 26.05
N GLU A 208 2.14 1.45 27.37
CA GLU A 208 1.15 2.18 28.20
C GLU A 208 1.55 3.63 28.47
N ALA A 209 2.66 4.10 27.89
CA ALA A 209 3.09 5.46 28.11
C ALA A 209 2.09 6.44 27.50
N ASP A 210 1.75 7.48 28.27
CA ASP A 210 0.89 8.59 27.86
C ASP A 210 1.46 9.42 26.68
N GLY A 211 2.73 9.21 26.34
CA GLY A 211 3.38 9.79 25.16
C GLY A 211 3.23 8.98 23.88
N MET A 212 2.61 7.80 23.93
CA MET A 212 2.39 6.95 22.76
C MET A 212 1.50 7.67 21.74
N PHE A 213 1.87 7.62 20.46
CA PHE A 213 1.19 8.31 19.36
C PHE A 213 1.12 9.84 19.44
N ALA A 214 1.73 10.47 20.45
CA ALA A 214 1.87 11.93 20.48
C ALA A 214 2.65 12.40 19.24
N TYR A 215 2.39 13.61 18.76
CA TYR A 215 3.16 14.19 17.66
C TYR A 215 4.64 14.25 18.00
N VAL A 216 5.51 13.99 17.01
CA VAL A 216 6.97 14.11 17.17
C VAL A 216 7.34 15.52 17.61
N PHE A 217 6.68 16.52 17.02
CA PHE A 217 6.81 17.93 17.38
C PHE A 217 5.43 18.59 17.38
N HIS A 218 5.18 19.46 18.36
CA HIS A 218 3.94 20.22 18.50
C HIS A 218 4.20 21.51 19.27
N ASP A 219 3.97 22.64 18.62
CA ASP A 219 3.88 23.97 19.23
C ASP A 219 2.56 24.66 18.79
N GLU A 220 2.39 25.93 19.17
CA GLU A 220 1.17 26.70 18.89
C GLU A 220 0.90 26.93 17.38
N PHE A 221 1.95 26.94 16.55
CA PHE A 221 1.88 27.29 15.13
C PHE A 221 2.16 26.13 14.19
N VAL A 222 3.04 25.20 14.60
CA VAL A 222 3.58 24.12 13.81
C VAL A 222 3.49 22.82 14.59
N ALA A 223 3.05 21.78 13.89
CA ALA A 223 3.04 20.43 14.41
C ALA A 223 3.47 19.46 13.32
N SER A 224 3.96 18.29 13.72
CA SER A 224 4.35 17.23 12.79
C SER A 224 3.12 16.50 12.21
N MET A 225 2.22 17.27 11.58
CA MET A 225 0.96 16.82 10.98
C MET A 225 0.44 17.81 9.92
N ILE A 226 -0.42 17.33 9.03
CA ILE A 226 -1.21 18.17 8.11
C ILE A 226 -2.69 17.82 8.28
N LYS A 227 -3.51 18.86 8.40
CA LYS A 227 -4.97 18.80 8.46
C LYS A 227 -5.57 19.30 7.15
N ILE A 228 -6.74 18.78 6.79
CA ILE A 228 -7.52 19.31 5.67
C ILE A 228 -8.19 20.60 6.16
N PRO A 229 -8.04 21.75 5.47
CA PRO A 229 -8.71 22.99 5.86
C PRO A 229 -10.24 22.87 5.76
N SER A 230 -10.97 23.52 6.67
CA SER A 230 -12.44 23.56 6.63
C SER A 230 -12.99 24.19 5.35
N ASP A 231 -12.26 25.15 4.77
CA ASP A 231 -12.62 25.79 3.49
C ASP A 231 -12.68 24.77 2.34
N THR A 232 -11.86 23.73 2.38
CA THR A 232 -11.86 22.64 1.39
C THR A 232 -13.18 21.89 1.38
N PHE A 233 -13.75 21.64 2.57
CA PHE A 233 -15.06 21.00 2.70
C PHE A 233 -16.21 21.91 2.28
N THR A 234 -16.04 23.23 2.36
CA THR A 234 -17.03 24.18 1.82
C THR A 234 -17.10 24.09 0.29
N VAL A 235 -15.97 23.83 -0.37
CA VAL A 235 -15.89 23.67 -1.83
C VAL A 235 -16.32 22.27 -2.27
N ILE A 236 -15.83 21.23 -1.60
CA ILE A 236 -16.14 19.82 -1.86
C ILE A 236 -16.51 19.14 -0.52
N PRO A 237 -17.80 19.02 -0.19
CA PRO A 237 -18.27 18.49 1.11
C PRO A 237 -17.74 17.10 1.46
N ASP A 238 -17.62 16.22 0.46
CA ASP A 238 -17.14 14.85 0.63
C ASP A 238 -15.63 14.71 0.33
N PHE A 239 -14.86 15.81 0.43
CA PHE A 239 -13.43 15.77 0.20
C PHE A 239 -12.73 14.88 1.23
N ASP A 240 -11.99 13.88 0.74
CA ASP A 240 -11.16 13.06 1.61
C ASP A 240 -9.95 12.52 0.85
N ILE A 241 -8.89 12.17 1.58
CA ILE A 241 -7.65 11.65 1.02
C ILE A 241 -7.51 10.19 1.45
N TYR A 242 -7.52 9.30 0.46
CA TYR A 242 -7.42 7.85 0.69
C TYR A 242 -5.98 7.39 0.47
N TYR A 243 -5.37 6.81 1.50
CA TYR A 243 -3.98 6.35 1.46
C TYR A 243 -3.91 4.87 1.09
N VAL A 244 -3.60 4.59 -0.17
CA VAL A 244 -3.67 3.24 -0.75
C VAL A 244 -2.44 2.40 -0.39
N TYR A 245 -1.27 3.03 -0.33
CA TYR A 245 0.01 2.38 -0.05
C TYR A 245 1.00 3.37 0.55
N GLY A 246 1.96 2.87 1.31
CA GLY A 246 3.06 3.68 1.84
C GLY A 246 4.33 2.86 2.01
N PHE A 247 5.48 3.51 1.88
CA PHE A 247 6.78 2.85 1.99
C PHE A 247 7.87 3.81 2.42
N SER A 248 8.99 3.27 2.89
CA SER A 248 10.21 4.03 3.13
C SER A 248 11.27 3.68 2.08
N SER A 249 11.96 4.70 1.57
CA SER A 249 13.14 4.52 0.72
C SER A 249 14.09 5.69 0.94
N GLY A 250 15.40 5.40 1.05
CA GLY A 250 16.42 6.40 1.38
C GLY A 250 16.09 7.17 2.66
N ASN A 251 16.17 8.50 2.62
CA ASN A 251 15.85 9.38 3.75
C ASN A 251 14.36 9.82 3.81
N PHE A 252 13.50 9.17 3.02
CA PHE A 252 12.14 9.63 2.82
C PHE A 252 11.11 8.56 3.20
N VAL A 253 9.89 9.03 3.45
CA VAL A 253 8.67 8.23 3.45
C VAL A 253 7.79 8.71 2.31
N TYR A 254 7.09 7.76 1.71
CA TYR A 254 6.23 7.98 0.56
C TYR A 254 4.85 7.41 0.84
N PHE A 255 3.83 8.12 0.39
CA PHE A 255 2.44 7.67 0.41
C PHE A 255 1.83 7.82 -0.97
N LEU A 256 1.05 6.84 -1.39
CA LEU A 256 0.26 6.95 -2.60
C LEU A 256 -1.20 7.20 -2.24
N THR A 257 -1.72 8.29 -2.74
CA THR A 257 -3.04 8.80 -2.38
C THR A 257 -3.98 8.76 -3.57
N LEU A 258 -5.27 8.69 -3.26
CA LEU A 258 -6.34 9.02 -4.19
C LEU A 258 -7.16 10.14 -3.56
N GLN A 259 -7.27 11.27 -4.23
CA GLN A 259 -7.99 12.44 -3.71
C GLN A 259 -8.88 13.08 -4.79
N PRO A 260 -10.03 13.66 -4.41
CA PRO A 260 -10.84 14.51 -5.27
C PRO A 260 -10.01 15.63 -5.93
N GLU A 261 -10.24 15.92 -7.22
CA GLU A 261 -9.71 17.14 -7.81
C GLU A 261 -10.51 18.36 -7.35
N MET A 262 -9.80 19.41 -6.93
CA MET A 262 -10.38 20.68 -6.50
C MET A 262 -10.92 21.51 -7.67
N VAL A 263 -10.35 21.33 -8.86
CA VAL A 263 -10.73 22.04 -10.08
C VAL A 263 -11.44 21.04 -11.00
N SER A 264 -12.68 21.32 -11.35
CA SER A 264 -13.39 20.51 -12.33
C SER A 264 -12.71 20.64 -13.70
N PRO A 265 -12.56 19.55 -14.48
CA PRO A 265 -12.01 19.64 -15.82
C PRO A 265 -12.79 20.66 -16.66
N PRO A 266 -12.12 21.59 -17.37
CA PRO A 266 -12.81 22.57 -18.20
C PRO A 266 -13.69 21.85 -19.24
N GLY A 267 -14.99 22.19 -19.27
CA GLY A 267 -15.99 21.56 -20.14
C GLY A 267 -16.79 20.42 -19.52
N SER A 268 -16.57 20.04 -18.25
CA SER A 268 -17.43 19.09 -17.54
C SER A 268 -18.76 19.72 -17.17
N THR A 269 -19.83 19.37 -17.90
CA THR A 269 -21.23 19.65 -17.53
C THR A 269 -21.75 18.73 -16.43
N THR A 270 -20.96 17.72 -16.03
CA THR A 270 -21.33 16.74 -15.01
C THR A 270 -20.79 17.14 -13.64
N LYS A 271 -21.66 17.19 -12.62
CA LYS A 271 -21.34 17.33 -11.18
C LYS A 271 -20.60 16.09 -10.60
N GLU A 272 -20.12 15.18 -11.42
CA GLU A 272 -19.46 13.96 -10.94
C GLU A 272 -18.05 14.26 -10.45
N GLN A 273 -17.77 13.92 -9.20
CA GLN A 273 -16.44 14.03 -8.61
C GLN A 273 -15.45 13.16 -9.38
N VAL A 274 -14.35 13.79 -9.81
CA VAL A 274 -13.18 13.12 -10.37
C VAL A 274 -12.09 13.01 -9.30
N TYR A 275 -11.28 11.97 -9.39
CA TYR A 275 -10.18 11.68 -8.48
C TYR A 275 -8.87 11.66 -9.24
N THR A 276 -7.81 12.12 -8.57
CA THR A 276 -6.44 12.04 -9.05
C THR A 276 -5.58 11.28 -8.06
N SER A 277 -4.77 10.37 -8.59
CA SER A 277 -3.76 9.66 -7.80
C SER A 277 -2.52 10.52 -7.66
N LYS A 278 -1.99 10.64 -6.44
CA LYS A 278 -0.75 11.38 -6.19
C LYS A 278 0.23 10.53 -5.39
N LEU A 279 1.51 10.86 -5.55
CA LEU A 279 2.58 10.42 -4.66
C LEU A 279 2.93 11.59 -3.75
N VAL A 280 2.85 11.36 -2.44
CA VAL A 280 3.28 12.27 -1.39
C VAL A 280 4.65 11.82 -0.89
N ARG A 281 5.57 12.76 -0.65
CA ARG A 281 6.90 12.50 -0.06
C ARG A 281 7.14 13.42 1.13
N LEU A 282 7.74 12.87 2.19
CA LEU A 282 8.22 13.59 3.38
C LEU A 282 9.62 13.09 3.76
N CYS A 283 10.46 13.98 4.30
CA CYS A 283 11.70 13.61 4.97
C CYS A 283 11.40 12.93 6.31
N LYS A 284 12.19 11.93 6.67
CA LYS A 284 12.07 11.24 7.97
C LYS A 284 12.46 12.12 9.16
N GLU A 285 13.40 13.04 8.93
CA GLU A 285 13.96 13.93 9.96
C GLU A 285 13.22 15.26 10.06
N ASP A 286 12.32 15.56 9.12
CA ASP A 286 11.54 16.79 9.12
C ASP A 286 10.39 16.72 10.13
N THR A 287 10.53 17.47 11.22
CA THR A 287 9.51 17.58 12.26
C THR A 287 8.48 18.66 11.99
N ALA A 288 8.75 19.58 11.06
CA ALA A 288 7.89 20.71 10.72
C ALA A 288 6.97 20.44 9.51
N PHE A 289 7.19 19.33 8.79
CA PHE A 289 6.45 18.95 7.58
C PHE A 289 6.68 19.92 6.40
N ASN A 290 7.78 20.67 6.43
CA ASN A 290 8.23 21.56 5.36
C ASN A 290 8.63 20.82 4.08
N SER A 291 9.01 19.54 4.20
CA SER A 291 9.39 18.66 3.10
C SER A 291 8.20 18.09 2.32
N TYR A 292 6.96 18.38 2.73
CA TYR A 292 5.76 17.84 2.08
C TYR A 292 5.71 18.27 0.62
N VAL A 293 5.68 17.27 -0.27
CA VAL A 293 5.44 17.45 -1.69
C VAL A 293 4.46 16.42 -2.22
N GLU A 294 3.54 16.83 -3.09
CA GLU A 294 2.63 15.92 -3.80
C GLU A 294 2.74 16.03 -5.32
N VAL A 295 2.83 14.87 -5.98
CA VAL A 295 3.02 14.74 -7.42
C VAL A 295 1.90 13.88 -8.01
N PRO A 296 1.10 14.37 -8.97
CA PRO A 296 0.16 13.52 -9.69
C PRO A 296 0.88 12.39 -10.41
N ILE A 297 0.35 11.18 -10.32
CA ILE A 297 0.90 9.99 -10.96
C ILE A 297 -0.18 9.24 -11.74
N GLY A 298 0.26 8.61 -12.83
CA GLY A 298 -0.60 7.77 -13.66
C GLY A 298 0.21 7.22 -14.82
N CYS A 299 -0.44 6.47 -15.71
CA CYS A 299 0.19 5.99 -16.93
C CYS A 299 -0.80 6.01 -18.07
N GLU A 300 -0.28 5.97 -19.30
CA GLU A 300 -1.08 5.99 -20.51
C GLU A 300 -0.59 4.91 -21.47
N ARG A 301 -1.51 4.16 -22.06
CA ARG A 301 -1.21 3.16 -23.11
C ARG A 301 -2.18 3.33 -24.26
N SER A 302 -1.66 3.55 -25.47
CA SER A 302 -2.45 3.67 -26.70
C SER A 302 -3.59 4.70 -26.61
N GLY A 303 -3.32 5.86 -26.01
CA GLY A 303 -4.31 6.94 -25.83
C GLY A 303 -5.30 6.73 -24.67
N VAL A 304 -5.18 5.63 -23.90
CA VAL A 304 -5.99 5.39 -22.71
C VAL A 304 -5.23 5.80 -21.47
N GLU A 305 -5.82 6.72 -20.68
CA GLU A 305 -5.27 7.13 -19.39
C GLU A 305 -5.76 6.26 -18.23
N TYR A 306 -4.82 5.87 -17.38
CA TYR A 306 -5.04 5.13 -16.14
C TYR A 306 -4.62 5.99 -14.95
N ARG A 307 -5.60 6.52 -14.20
CA ARG A 307 -5.38 7.53 -13.15
C ARG A 307 -5.89 7.12 -11.76
N LEU A 308 -6.58 5.99 -11.62
CA LEU A 308 -7.16 5.54 -10.34
C LEU A 308 -6.34 4.42 -9.72
N LEU A 309 -5.48 4.74 -8.77
CA LEU A 309 -4.62 3.77 -8.10
C LEU A 309 -5.44 2.72 -7.35
N GLN A 310 -5.10 1.45 -7.57
CA GLN A 310 -5.72 0.30 -6.91
C GLN A 310 -4.79 -0.33 -5.88
N ALA A 311 -3.50 -0.45 -6.20
CA ALA A 311 -2.47 -1.02 -5.33
C ALA A 311 -1.08 -0.61 -5.82
N ALA A 312 -0.09 -0.76 -4.95
CA ALA A 312 1.31 -0.58 -5.31
C ALA A 312 2.23 -1.46 -4.46
N TYR A 313 3.45 -1.65 -4.93
CA TYR A 313 4.49 -2.37 -4.23
C TYR A 313 5.88 -1.87 -4.62
N LEU A 314 6.73 -1.61 -3.62
CA LEU A 314 8.13 -1.25 -3.84
C LEU A 314 8.98 -2.52 -4.01
N SER A 315 9.74 -2.63 -5.09
CA SER A 315 10.65 -3.76 -5.33
C SER A 315 11.95 -3.28 -5.98
N LYS A 316 12.97 -4.13 -5.94
CA LYS A 316 14.20 -3.96 -6.72
C LYS A 316 13.96 -4.29 -8.19
N ALA A 317 14.78 -3.69 -9.06
CA ALA A 317 14.73 -3.92 -10.50
C ALA A 317 15.24 -5.31 -10.92
N GLY A 318 16.31 -5.78 -10.30
CA GLY A 318 17.05 -6.95 -10.79
C GLY A 318 17.78 -6.66 -12.12
N ALA A 319 18.80 -7.46 -12.44
CA ALA A 319 19.73 -7.08 -13.50
C ALA A 319 19.12 -7.04 -14.91
N VAL A 320 18.10 -7.85 -15.21
CA VAL A 320 17.50 -7.89 -16.56
C VAL A 320 16.70 -6.61 -16.82
N LEU A 321 15.74 -6.30 -15.96
CA LEU A 321 14.91 -5.09 -16.11
C LEU A 321 15.74 -3.81 -15.97
N ALA A 322 16.74 -3.81 -15.08
CA ALA A 322 17.62 -2.67 -14.85
C ALA A 322 18.39 -2.26 -16.12
N ARG A 323 18.88 -3.22 -16.92
CA ARG A 323 19.56 -2.94 -18.20
C ARG A 323 18.66 -2.22 -19.18
N THR A 324 17.41 -2.66 -19.31
CA THR A 324 16.44 -2.07 -20.24
C THR A 324 15.99 -0.69 -19.78
N LEU A 325 15.81 -0.50 -18.48
CA LEU A 325 15.42 0.79 -17.88
C LEU A 325 16.59 1.76 -17.68
N ARG A 326 17.84 1.32 -17.91
CA ARG A 326 19.07 2.10 -17.67
C ARG A 326 19.21 2.57 -16.22
N VAL A 327 18.85 1.69 -15.28
CA VAL A 327 18.98 1.88 -13.83
C VAL A 327 19.93 0.83 -13.25
N ARG A 328 20.26 0.95 -11.96
CA ARG A 328 21.04 -0.08 -11.27
C ARG A 328 20.11 -1.23 -10.83
N PRO A 329 20.61 -2.47 -10.71
CA PRO A 329 19.81 -3.61 -10.24
C PRO A 329 19.15 -3.38 -8.87
N GLU A 330 19.83 -2.61 -8.01
CA GLU A 330 19.41 -2.28 -6.64
C GLU A 330 18.54 -1.02 -6.53
N ASP A 331 18.32 -0.32 -7.65
CA ASP A 331 17.46 0.86 -7.64
C ASP A 331 16.00 0.45 -7.38
N ASP A 332 15.31 1.27 -6.60
CA ASP A 332 13.92 1.04 -6.24
C ASP A 332 12.97 1.35 -7.40
N LEU A 333 12.13 0.37 -7.71
CA LEU A 333 11.03 0.48 -8.65
C LEU A 333 9.69 0.35 -7.91
N LEU A 334 8.78 1.26 -8.22
CA LEU A 334 7.42 1.22 -7.72
C LEU A 334 6.51 0.60 -8.77
N PHE A 335 6.02 -0.61 -8.50
CA PHE A 335 5.00 -1.27 -9.28
C PHE A 335 3.64 -0.78 -8.83
N THR A 336 2.77 -0.38 -9.75
CA THR A 336 1.45 0.15 -9.43
C THR A 336 0.38 -0.44 -10.35
N VAL A 337 -0.83 -0.58 -9.83
CA VAL A 337 -2.01 -0.92 -10.62
C VAL A 337 -2.94 0.28 -10.65
N PHE A 338 -3.34 0.70 -11.84
CA PHE A 338 -4.32 1.77 -12.04
C PHE A 338 -5.52 1.26 -12.82
N SER A 339 -6.72 1.72 -12.46
CA SER A 339 -7.91 1.59 -13.31
C SER A 339 -8.01 2.77 -14.28
N LYS A 340 -8.70 2.55 -15.41
CA LYS A 340 -8.96 3.57 -16.43
C LYS A 340 -9.78 4.75 -15.92
N GLY A 341 -9.43 5.94 -16.44
CA GLY A 341 -10.16 7.19 -16.19
C GLY A 341 -9.92 7.75 -14.79
N GLN A 342 -10.80 8.65 -14.37
CA GLN A 342 -10.70 9.41 -13.09
C GLN A 342 -12.01 9.37 -12.28
N LYS A 343 -13.04 8.67 -12.76
CA LYS A 343 -14.39 8.67 -12.17
C LYS A 343 -14.66 7.39 -11.39
N ARG A 344 -15.61 7.45 -10.45
CA ARG A 344 -16.17 6.27 -9.74
C ARG A 344 -15.13 5.47 -8.93
N LYS A 345 -14.48 6.07 -7.91
CA LYS A 345 -13.59 5.35 -6.97
C LYS A 345 -14.18 4.02 -6.51
N MET A 346 -15.38 4.05 -5.91
CA MET A 346 -16.00 2.86 -5.31
C MET A 346 -16.30 1.74 -6.31
N LYS A 347 -16.45 2.07 -7.60
CA LYS A 347 -16.75 1.10 -8.67
C LYS A 347 -15.93 1.43 -9.91
N SER A 348 -14.61 1.42 -9.75
CA SER A 348 -13.67 1.65 -10.85
C SER A 348 -13.90 0.64 -11.98
N LEU A 349 -13.65 1.07 -13.22
CA LEU A 349 -13.81 0.26 -14.42
C LEU A 349 -12.92 -1.01 -14.38
N ASP A 350 -13.33 -2.04 -15.13
CA ASP A 350 -12.58 -3.30 -15.17
C ASP A 350 -11.24 -3.16 -15.93
N GLU A 351 -11.17 -2.24 -16.89
CA GLU A 351 -9.94 -1.92 -17.62
C GLU A 351 -8.88 -1.32 -16.69
N SER A 352 -7.75 -2.02 -16.58
CA SER A 352 -6.67 -1.70 -15.64
C SER A 352 -5.29 -1.93 -16.25
N ALA A 353 -4.29 -1.22 -15.73
CA ALA A 353 -2.90 -1.28 -16.16
C ALA A 353 -1.94 -1.49 -14.99
N LEU A 354 -0.96 -2.39 -15.18
CA LEU A 354 0.23 -2.50 -14.36
C LEU A 354 1.29 -1.56 -14.93
N CYS A 355 1.78 -0.64 -14.11
CA CYS A 355 2.73 0.39 -14.48
C CYS A 355 3.92 0.41 -13.52
N ILE A 356 5.06 0.89 -14.00
CA ILE A 356 6.30 0.98 -13.24
C ILE A 356 6.76 2.42 -13.20
N PHE A 357 7.15 2.87 -12.01
CA PHE A 357 7.87 4.11 -11.83
C PHE A 357 9.27 3.83 -11.29
N ILE A 358 10.26 4.51 -11.87
CA ILE A 358 11.62 4.53 -11.33
C ILE A 358 11.63 5.60 -10.25
N LEU A 359 11.84 5.23 -8.99
CA LEU A 359 11.73 6.17 -7.87
C LEU A 359 12.69 7.35 -8.02
N LYS A 360 13.87 7.11 -8.59
CA LYS A 360 14.84 8.15 -8.94
C LYS A 360 14.25 9.22 -9.86
N GLN A 361 13.52 8.84 -10.91
CA GLN A 361 12.91 9.81 -11.84
C GLN A 361 11.82 10.66 -11.16
N ILE A 362 11.08 10.08 -10.22
CA ILE A 362 10.12 10.84 -9.40
C ILE A 362 10.87 11.87 -8.55
N ASN A 363 11.94 11.46 -7.89
CA ASN A 363 12.76 12.36 -7.07
C ASN A 363 13.42 13.46 -7.90
N ASP A 364 13.92 13.15 -9.10
CA ASP A 364 14.47 14.12 -10.04
C ASP A 364 13.39 15.16 -10.42
N ARG A 365 12.15 14.72 -10.69
CA ARG A 365 11.03 15.65 -10.99
C ARG A 365 10.68 16.55 -9.81
N ILE A 366 10.66 16.00 -8.59
CA ILE A 366 10.43 16.78 -7.37
C ILE A 366 11.54 17.83 -7.20
N LYS A 367 12.80 17.43 -7.41
CA LYS A 367 13.96 18.32 -7.32
C LYS A 367 13.88 19.46 -8.33
N GLU A 368 13.58 19.16 -9.60
CA GLU A 368 13.37 20.18 -10.64
C GLU A 368 12.28 21.18 -10.25
N ARG A 369 11.16 20.67 -9.70
CA ARG A 369 10.03 21.50 -9.27
C ARG A 369 10.40 22.40 -8.08
N LEU A 370 11.16 21.88 -7.12
CA LEU A 370 11.70 22.66 -6.00
C LEU A 370 12.64 23.74 -6.52
N GLN A 371 13.60 23.39 -7.38
CA GLN A 371 14.54 24.34 -7.99
C GLN A 371 13.81 25.47 -8.73
N SER A 372 12.76 25.15 -9.50
CA SER A 372 11.90 26.13 -10.16
C SER A 372 11.20 27.05 -9.18
N CYS A 373 10.62 26.51 -8.10
CA CYS A 373 9.99 27.32 -7.06
C CYS A 373 10.99 28.27 -6.37
N TYR A 374 12.18 27.79 -6.05
CA TYR A 374 13.25 28.61 -5.45
C TYR A 374 13.90 29.61 -6.43
N ARG A 375 13.56 29.56 -7.73
CA ARG A 375 13.81 30.66 -8.69
C ARG A 375 12.70 31.72 -8.70
N GLY A 376 11.61 31.50 -7.96
CA GLY A 376 10.43 32.36 -7.92
C GLY A 376 9.43 32.10 -9.04
N GLU A 377 9.48 30.91 -9.66
CA GLU A 377 8.61 30.56 -10.80
C GLU A 377 7.30 29.93 -10.32
N GLY A 378 6.16 30.47 -10.78
CA GLY A 378 4.83 29.90 -10.53
C GLY A 378 4.32 30.09 -9.09
N THR A 379 3.41 29.22 -8.69
CA THR A 379 2.78 29.20 -7.36
C THR A 379 3.05 27.87 -6.67
N LEU A 380 2.55 27.63 -5.46
CA LEU A 380 2.75 26.35 -4.77
C LEU A 380 1.86 25.19 -5.30
N ASP A 381 0.89 25.45 -6.17
CA ASP A 381 0.06 24.43 -6.84
C ASP A 381 -0.60 23.36 -5.93
N LEU A 382 -1.07 23.76 -4.74
CA LEU A 382 -1.59 22.85 -3.71
C LEU A 382 -3.04 23.18 -3.31
N ALA A 383 -3.95 23.10 -4.29
CA ALA A 383 -5.31 23.64 -4.21
C ALA A 383 -6.16 23.17 -3.01
N TRP A 384 -5.98 21.93 -2.53
CA TRP A 384 -6.79 21.41 -1.43
C TRP A 384 -6.31 21.88 -0.06
N LEU A 385 -5.03 22.26 0.07
CA LEU A 385 -4.45 22.72 1.33
C LEU A 385 -4.38 24.25 1.40
N LYS A 386 -4.29 24.91 0.24
CA LYS A 386 -4.20 26.37 0.12
C LYS A 386 -5.38 26.88 -0.70
N VAL A 387 -6.28 27.62 -0.03
CA VAL A 387 -7.47 28.22 -0.66
C VAL A 387 -7.09 29.30 -1.68
N LYS A 388 -5.92 29.91 -1.51
CA LYS A 388 -5.35 30.90 -2.43
C LYS A 388 -4.00 30.41 -2.95
N ASP A 389 -3.75 30.66 -4.23
CA ASP A 389 -2.46 30.39 -4.84
C ASP A 389 -1.39 31.30 -4.23
N ILE A 390 -0.41 30.69 -3.58
CA ILE A 390 0.74 31.38 -2.98
C ILE A 390 1.87 31.37 -4.01
N PRO A 391 2.43 32.52 -4.41
CA PRO A 391 3.53 32.56 -5.35
C PRO A 391 4.81 31.96 -4.74
N CYS A 392 5.60 31.30 -5.57
CA CYS A 392 6.92 30.82 -5.18
C CYS A 392 7.86 32.00 -4.91
N SER A 393 8.62 31.93 -3.82
CA SER A 393 9.60 32.93 -3.43
C SER A 393 11.00 32.52 -3.89
N SER A 394 11.74 33.45 -4.49
CA SER A 394 13.11 33.21 -4.93
C SER A 394 14.09 33.26 -3.74
N ALA A 395 15.01 32.32 -3.67
CA ALA A 395 16.12 32.34 -2.70
C ALA A 395 17.38 31.68 -3.27
N LEU A 396 18.55 32.20 -2.90
CA LEU A 396 19.83 31.64 -3.32
C LEU A 396 20.17 30.40 -2.48
N LEU A 397 19.80 29.22 -2.97
CA LEU A 397 20.01 27.95 -2.29
C LEU A 397 20.40 26.84 -3.27
N THR A 398 21.25 25.91 -2.83
CA THR A 398 21.52 24.69 -3.58
C THR A 398 20.53 23.61 -3.17
N ILE A 399 19.64 23.23 -4.09
CA ILE A 399 18.68 22.13 -3.87
C ILE A 399 19.32 20.83 -4.33
N ASP A 400 19.65 19.96 -3.37
CA ASP A 400 20.15 18.61 -3.60
C ASP A 400 19.06 17.55 -3.44
N ASP A 401 19.43 16.27 -3.55
CA ASP A 401 18.50 15.14 -3.50
C ASP A 401 17.96 14.87 -2.08
N ASN A 402 18.61 15.42 -1.05
CA ASN A 402 18.29 15.23 0.36
C ASN A 402 17.61 16.46 0.98
N PHE A 403 17.33 17.50 0.18
CA PHE A 403 16.71 18.73 0.65
C PHE A 403 15.36 18.48 1.32
N CYS A 404 15.23 18.91 2.58
CA CYS A 404 14.06 18.67 3.44
C CYS A 404 13.14 19.89 3.63
N GLY A 405 13.18 20.84 2.69
CA GLY A 405 12.33 22.02 2.73
C GLY A 405 12.83 23.10 3.69
N LEU A 406 12.20 24.26 3.60
CA LEU A 406 12.31 25.39 4.53
C LEU A 406 10.88 25.82 4.91
N ASP A 407 10.78 26.77 5.82
CA ASP A 407 9.51 27.42 6.18
C ASP A 407 8.86 28.15 4.99
N MET A 408 9.66 28.69 4.08
CA MET A 408 9.21 29.24 2.81
C MET A 408 9.00 28.16 1.75
N ASN A 409 8.10 28.43 0.81
CA ASN A 409 7.77 27.56 -0.32
C ASN A 409 7.27 26.15 0.07
N ALA A 410 6.65 26.03 1.24
CA ALA A 410 6.10 24.77 1.74
C ALA A 410 4.65 24.93 2.26
N PRO A 411 3.85 23.86 2.24
CA PRO A 411 3.99 22.64 1.44
C PRO A 411 3.87 22.89 -0.07
N LEU A 412 4.42 21.99 -0.91
CA LEU A 412 4.51 22.19 -2.37
C LEU A 412 3.73 21.14 -3.17
N GLY A 413 2.99 21.57 -4.18
CA GLY A 413 2.38 20.72 -5.20
C GLY A 413 3.16 20.72 -6.51
N VAL A 414 2.96 19.66 -7.30
CA VAL A 414 3.49 19.56 -8.66
C VAL A 414 2.32 19.48 -9.64
N SER A 415 2.24 20.43 -10.57
CA SER A 415 1.17 20.45 -11.57
C SER A 415 1.32 19.38 -12.65
N GLU A 416 2.55 19.13 -13.09
CA GLU A 416 2.80 18.13 -14.14
C GLU A 416 2.76 16.70 -13.58
N MET A 417 1.95 15.85 -14.21
CA MET A 417 1.87 14.44 -13.86
C MET A 417 3.14 13.69 -14.26
N VAL A 418 3.68 12.91 -13.33
CA VAL A 418 4.71 11.91 -13.66
C VAL A 418 4.05 10.70 -14.29
N ARG A 419 4.47 10.37 -15.50
CA ARG A 419 3.94 9.25 -16.29
C ARG A 419 4.76 7.98 -16.05
N GLY A 420 4.11 6.96 -15.52
CA GLY A 420 4.69 5.63 -15.35
C GLY A 420 4.79 4.86 -16.68
N ILE A 421 5.66 3.87 -16.72
CA ILE A 421 5.87 2.99 -17.87
C ILE A 421 4.81 1.86 -17.81
N PRO A 422 3.85 1.77 -18.75
CA PRO A 422 2.90 0.67 -18.77
C PRO A 422 3.59 -0.63 -19.20
N VAL A 423 3.39 -1.70 -18.44
CA VAL A 423 4.00 -3.02 -18.71
C VAL A 423 2.97 -4.10 -19.03
N PHE A 424 1.76 -4.02 -18.47
CA PHE A 424 0.69 -4.99 -18.73
C PHE A 424 -0.68 -4.33 -18.60
N THR A 425 -1.68 -4.76 -19.39
CA THR A 425 -3.07 -4.27 -19.30
C THR A 425 -4.05 -5.44 -19.31
N GLU A 426 -5.18 -5.25 -18.63
CA GLU A 426 -6.27 -6.22 -18.55
C GLU A 426 -7.60 -5.49 -18.68
N ASP A 427 -8.42 -5.91 -19.64
CA ASP A 427 -9.64 -5.19 -20.02
C ASP A 427 -10.88 -5.75 -19.32
N ARG A 428 -10.85 -7.04 -18.94
CA ARG A 428 -12.05 -7.76 -18.49
C ARG A 428 -12.06 -8.12 -17.01
N ASP A 429 -10.89 -8.35 -16.43
CA ASP A 429 -10.76 -8.81 -15.05
C ASP A 429 -9.82 -7.91 -14.27
N ARG A 430 -10.39 -6.82 -13.72
CA ARG A 430 -9.66 -5.73 -13.07
C ARG A 430 -8.56 -6.26 -12.15
N MET A 431 -7.34 -5.76 -12.35
CA MET A 431 -6.24 -5.99 -11.42
C MET A 431 -6.53 -5.22 -10.11
N THR A 432 -6.38 -5.88 -8.97
CA THR A 432 -6.76 -5.35 -7.65
C THR A 432 -5.58 -5.21 -6.68
N SER A 433 -4.52 -5.96 -6.92
CA SER A 433 -3.34 -6.00 -6.04
C SER A 433 -2.08 -6.32 -6.84
N VAL A 434 -0.92 -5.93 -6.33
CA VAL A 434 0.38 -6.24 -6.93
C VAL A 434 1.42 -6.46 -5.85
N ILE A 435 2.30 -7.44 -6.08
CA ILE A 435 3.55 -7.64 -5.35
C ILE A 435 4.63 -8.08 -6.33
N ALA A 436 5.88 -7.72 -6.09
CA ALA A 436 6.98 -8.07 -6.98
C ALA A 436 8.25 -8.45 -6.22
N TYR A 437 9.07 -9.31 -6.80
CA TYR A 437 10.42 -9.62 -6.30
C TYR A 437 11.37 -10.00 -7.45
N VAL A 438 12.65 -10.09 -7.13
CA VAL A 438 13.70 -10.49 -8.08
C VAL A 438 14.04 -11.97 -7.90
N TYR A 439 13.87 -12.76 -8.95
CA TYR A 439 14.29 -14.17 -8.99
C TYR A 439 15.28 -14.39 -10.13
N LYS A 440 16.49 -14.87 -9.80
CA LYS A 440 17.57 -15.13 -10.78
C LYS A 440 17.76 -13.95 -11.77
N ASN A 441 17.80 -12.73 -11.24
CA ASN A 441 17.91 -11.45 -11.98
C ASN A 441 16.69 -11.01 -12.81
N HIS A 442 15.61 -11.81 -12.86
CA HIS A 442 14.35 -11.40 -13.48
C HIS A 442 13.42 -10.74 -12.46
N SER A 443 12.75 -9.68 -12.87
CA SER A 443 11.65 -9.08 -12.11
C SER A 443 10.37 -9.88 -12.33
N LEU A 444 9.81 -10.43 -11.26
CA LEU A 444 8.54 -11.14 -11.29
C LEU A 444 7.48 -10.34 -10.53
N ALA A 445 6.40 -10.00 -11.22
CA ALA A 445 5.22 -9.34 -10.66
C ALA A 445 4.07 -10.36 -10.54
N PHE A 446 3.40 -10.33 -9.40
CA PHE A 446 2.23 -11.15 -9.08
C PHE A 446 1.06 -10.20 -8.89
N VAL A 447 0.01 -10.41 -9.69
CA VAL A 447 -1.11 -9.47 -9.76
C VAL A 447 -2.41 -10.21 -9.47
N GLY A 448 -3.08 -9.81 -8.39
CA GLY A 448 -4.40 -10.30 -8.03
C GLY A 448 -5.48 -9.64 -8.87
N THR A 449 -6.60 -10.33 -9.09
CA THR A 449 -7.71 -9.82 -9.88
C THR A 449 -9.05 -9.83 -9.13
N LYS A 450 -10.02 -9.09 -9.67
CA LYS A 450 -11.40 -9.01 -9.20
C LYS A 450 -12.11 -10.37 -9.20
N SER A 451 -11.78 -11.24 -10.15
CA SER A 451 -12.34 -12.61 -10.23
C SER A 451 -11.62 -13.63 -9.33
N GLY A 452 -10.66 -13.19 -8.51
CA GLY A 452 -9.97 -14.08 -7.58
C GLY A 452 -8.82 -14.86 -8.20
N LYS A 453 -8.25 -14.37 -9.30
CA LYS A 453 -7.10 -14.98 -9.96
C LYS A 453 -5.80 -14.28 -9.57
N LEU A 454 -4.71 -15.00 -9.69
CA LEU A 454 -3.35 -14.49 -9.59
C LEU A 454 -2.67 -14.65 -10.95
N LYS A 455 -2.23 -13.54 -11.54
CA LYS A 455 -1.39 -13.52 -12.74
C LYS A 455 0.07 -13.47 -12.32
N LYS A 456 0.90 -14.35 -12.89
CA LYS A 456 2.36 -14.30 -12.73
C LYS A 456 2.99 -13.74 -13.98
N ILE A 457 3.67 -12.62 -13.85
CA ILE A 457 4.16 -11.80 -14.97
C ILE A 457 5.66 -11.59 -14.79
N ARG A 458 6.45 -11.99 -15.80
CA ARG A 458 7.86 -11.62 -15.87
C ARG A 458 7.99 -10.30 -16.62
N VAL A 459 8.63 -9.32 -16.00
CA VAL A 459 8.82 -7.99 -16.59
C VAL A 459 10.27 -7.81 -17.02
N ASP A 460 10.52 -7.87 -18.32
CA ASP A 460 11.86 -7.79 -18.90
C ASP A 460 12.16 -6.38 -19.48
N GLY A 461 11.14 -5.52 -19.64
CA GLY A 461 11.31 -4.15 -20.11
C GLY A 461 10.01 -3.37 -20.37
N PRO A 462 10.11 -2.13 -20.88
CA PRO A 462 8.98 -1.36 -21.39
C PRO A 462 8.35 -2.00 -22.63
N LYS A 463 7.07 -1.68 -22.91
CA LYS A 463 6.33 -1.96 -24.16
C LYS A 463 6.42 -3.41 -24.65
N ASP A 464 5.44 -4.23 -24.28
CA ASP A 464 5.26 -5.63 -24.70
C ASP A 464 6.36 -6.62 -24.29
N ASN A 465 7.31 -6.17 -23.46
CA ASN A 465 8.33 -7.02 -22.83
C ASN A 465 7.89 -7.55 -21.45
N ALA A 466 6.59 -7.79 -21.28
CA ALA A 466 6.03 -8.46 -20.12
C ALA A 466 5.39 -9.77 -20.55
N LEU A 467 5.81 -10.87 -19.94
CA LEU A 467 5.30 -12.20 -20.24
C LEU A 467 4.44 -12.69 -19.08
N GLN A 468 3.12 -12.73 -19.27
CA GLN A 468 2.23 -13.47 -18.37
C GLN A 468 2.39 -14.97 -18.66
N TYR A 469 3.15 -15.68 -17.83
CA TYR A 469 3.45 -17.10 -18.04
C TYR A 469 2.47 -18.04 -17.33
N GLU A 470 1.73 -17.54 -16.33
CA GLU A 470 0.76 -18.33 -15.59
C GLU A 470 -0.41 -17.48 -15.08
N THR A 471 -1.59 -18.08 -14.96
CA THR A 471 -2.73 -17.53 -14.23
C THR A 471 -3.39 -18.64 -13.41
N VAL A 472 -3.55 -18.41 -12.11
CA VAL A 472 -4.04 -19.41 -11.15
C VAL A 472 -5.29 -18.90 -10.45
N GLN A 473 -6.33 -19.74 -10.34
CA GLN A 473 -7.49 -19.42 -9.50
C GLN A 473 -7.12 -19.60 -8.03
N VAL A 474 -7.11 -18.50 -7.28
CA VAL A 474 -6.68 -18.47 -5.87
C VAL A 474 -7.84 -18.18 -4.92
N VAL A 475 -8.90 -17.51 -5.37
CA VAL A 475 -10.07 -17.21 -4.55
C VAL A 475 -11.32 -17.53 -5.36
N ASP A 476 -12.29 -18.25 -4.78
CA ASP A 476 -13.56 -18.53 -5.45
C ASP A 476 -14.71 -18.51 -4.42
N PRO A 477 -15.66 -17.55 -4.45
CA PRO A 477 -15.71 -16.34 -5.28
C PRO A 477 -15.04 -15.11 -4.62
N GLY A 478 -14.74 -14.07 -5.42
CA GLY A 478 -14.41 -12.72 -4.93
C GLY A 478 -13.01 -12.20 -5.30
N PRO A 479 -12.74 -10.90 -5.06
CA PRO A 479 -11.49 -10.25 -5.43
C PRO A 479 -10.33 -10.64 -4.51
N VAL A 480 -9.12 -10.57 -5.05
CA VAL A 480 -7.88 -10.58 -4.25
C VAL A 480 -7.68 -9.19 -3.63
N LEU A 481 -7.42 -9.13 -2.33
CA LEU A 481 -7.14 -7.88 -1.59
C LEU A 481 -5.71 -7.40 -1.83
N ARG A 482 -5.45 -6.13 -1.49
CA ARG A 482 -4.17 -5.44 -1.74
C ARG A 482 -3.00 -6.14 -1.06
N ASP A 483 -3.19 -6.53 0.19
CA ASP A 483 -2.14 -7.15 0.99
C ASP A 483 -1.90 -8.60 0.52
N MET A 484 -0.79 -8.75 -0.19
CA MET A 484 -0.15 -10.02 -0.48
C MET A 484 1.25 -9.96 0.11
N ALA A 485 1.78 -11.10 0.55
CA ALA A 485 3.11 -11.15 1.13
C ALA A 485 3.83 -12.44 0.73
N PHE A 486 5.12 -12.34 0.45
CA PHE A 486 5.96 -13.52 0.27
C PHE A 486 6.21 -14.19 1.62
N SER A 487 6.40 -15.51 1.59
CA SER A 487 7.07 -16.20 2.69
C SER A 487 8.51 -15.70 2.83
N LYS A 488 9.06 -15.86 4.03
CA LYS A 488 10.44 -15.47 4.36
C LYS A 488 11.47 -15.98 3.34
N ASP A 489 11.31 -17.23 2.92
CA ASP A 489 12.18 -17.92 1.95
C ASP A 489 11.85 -17.62 0.48
N HIS A 490 10.80 -16.85 0.22
CA HIS A 490 10.28 -16.58 -1.12
C HIS A 490 9.94 -17.85 -1.90
N GLU A 491 9.50 -18.92 -1.24
CA GLU A 491 8.97 -20.11 -1.91
C GLU A 491 7.46 -20.00 -2.20
N GLN A 492 6.77 -19.21 -1.38
CA GLN A 492 5.32 -19.13 -1.34
C GLN A 492 4.83 -17.67 -1.32
N LEU A 493 3.60 -17.49 -1.77
CA LEU A 493 2.86 -16.23 -1.71
C LEU A 493 1.58 -16.44 -0.91
N TYR A 494 1.40 -15.64 0.14
CA TYR A 494 0.15 -15.52 0.85
C TYR A 494 -0.75 -14.52 0.14
N ILE A 495 -1.95 -14.99 -0.23
CA ILE A 495 -2.91 -14.23 -1.01
C ILE A 495 -4.21 -14.17 -0.23
N MET A 496 -4.67 -12.96 0.04
CA MET A 496 -5.85 -12.72 0.87
C MET A 496 -7.05 -12.33 0.01
N SER A 497 -8.22 -12.83 0.38
CA SER A 497 -9.53 -12.25 0.04
C SER A 497 -10.26 -11.86 1.32
N GLU A 498 -11.44 -11.25 1.20
CA GLU A 498 -12.28 -10.93 2.36
C GLU A 498 -12.65 -12.16 3.22
N ARG A 499 -12.53 -13.39 2.70
CA ARG A 499 -13.02 -14.62 3.36
C ARG A 499 -11.95 -15.66 3.63
N GLN A 500 -10.82 -15.59 2.95
CA GLN A 500 -9.79 -16.61 3.07
C GLN A 500 -8.39 -16.05 2.80
N VAL A 501 -7.40 -16.68 3.41
CA VAL A 501 -5.98 -16.55 3.04
C VAL A 501 -5.56 -17.85 2.40
N ARG A 502 -4.95 -17.78 1.23
CA ARG A 502 -4.48 -18.95 0.48
C ARG A 502 -3.00 -18.86 0.23
N LEU A 503 -2.34 -20.01 0.36
CA LEU A 503 -0.94 -20.20 0.01
C LEU A 503 -0.83 -20.56 -1.46
N SER A 504 0.03 -19.90 -2.22
CA SER A 504 0.33 -20.24 -3.61
C SER A 504 1.83 -20.38 -3.81
N GLY A 505 2.28 -21.48 -4.41
CA GLY A 505 3.68 -21.65 -4.78
C GLY A 505 4.11 -20.68 -5.87
N LEU A 506 5.34 -20.17 -5.79
CA LEU A 506 5.88 -19.28 -6.83
C LEU A 506 6.25 -20.05 -8.11
N CYS A 507 6.67 -21.32 -7.99
CA CYS A 507 7.08 -22.20 -9.10
C CYS A 507 6.05 -23.27 -9.50
#